data_AF-A0A957F6B0-F1
#
_entry.id   AF-A0A957F6B0-F1
#
_cell.length_a   1.000
_cell.length_b   1.000
_cell.length_c   1.000
_cell.angle_alpha   90.00
_cell.angle_beta   90.00
_cell.angle_gamma   90.00
#
_symmetry.space_group_name_H-M   'P 1'
#
loop_
_entity.id
_entity.type
_entity.pdbx_description
1 polymer ?
#
loop_
_entity_poly.entity_id
_entity_poly.type
_entity_poly.pdbx_seq_one_letter_code
_entity_poly.pdbx_strand_id
1 'polypeptide(L)' 'MPPLTRWFIKSAIVYLAAALLLAVVLALPGSVPLPAFVRLLNPAFFHLFLVGWVTQMIFGVIYWMFPIVSRARPRGSV' A
#
# COMPACT_ATOMS: atom_id res chain seq x y z
N MET A 1 -10.26 -14.61 -7.61
CA MET A 1 -8.99 -13.84 -7.68
C MET A 1 -7.93 -14.65 -6.96
N PRO A 2 -6.70 -14.80 -7.51
CA PRO A 2 -5.62 -15.51 -6.82
C PRO A 2 -5.44 -14.99 -5.39
N PRO A 3 -5.13 -15.84 -4.40
CA PRO A 3 -4.90 -15.40 -3.02
C PRO A 3 -3.86 -14.28 -2.95
N LEU A 4 -2.80 -14.36 -3.76
CA LEU A 4 -1.73 -13.36 -3.82
C LEU A 4 -2.26 -11.97 -4.22
N THR A 5 -3.05 -11.87 -5.29
CA THR A 5 -3.75 -10.63 -5.67
C THR A 5 -4.56 -10.05 -4.50
N ARG A 6 -5.33 -10.90 -3.80
CA ARG A 6 -6.19 -10.44 -2.70
C ARG A 6 -5.36 -9.88 -1.55
N TRP A 7 -4.25 -10.53 -1.22
CA TRP A 7 -3.34 -10.06 -0.17
C TRP A 7 -2.71 -8.72 -0.55
N PHE A 8 -2.11 -8.61 -1.74
CA PHE A 8 -1.48 -7.37 -2.21
C PHE A 8 -2.45 -6.17 -2.25
N ILE A 9 -3.68 -6.37 -2.72
CA ILE A 9 -4.67 -5.29 -2.78
C ILE A 9 -5.13 -4.89 -1.37
N LYS A 10 -5.39 -5.87 -0.49
CA LYS A 10 -5.80 -5.58 0.89
C LYS A 10 -4.70 -4.86 1.66
N SER A 11 -3.46 -5.34 1.57
CA SER A 11 -2.33 -4.70 2.23
C SER A 11 -2.09 -3.31 1.66
N ALA A 12 -2.17 -3.11 0.34
CA ALA A 12 -2.08 -1.77 -0.26
C ALA A 12 -3.06 -0.79 0.40
N ILE A 13 -4.34 -1.16 0.51
CA ILE A 13 -5.37 -0.31 1.13
C ILE A 13 -5.06 -0.02 2.61
N VAL A 14 -4.58 -1.00 3.37
CA VAL A 14 -4.15 -0.81 4.76
C VAL A 14 -2.98 0.19 4.83
N TYR A 15 -1.98 0.05 3.96
CA TYR A 15 -0.85 0.97 3.87
C TYR A 15 -1.28 2.38 3.45
N LEU A 16 -2.26 2.53 2.55
CA LEU A 16 -2.84 3.82 2.20
C LEU A 16 -3.50 4.47 3.41
N ALA A 17 -4.35 3.74 4.14
CA ALA A 17 -5.00 4.26 5.32
C ALA A 17 -3.97 4.73 6.37
N ALA A 18 -2.92 3.93 6.61
CA ALA A 18 -1.83 4.30 7.50
C ALA A 18 -1.06 5.55 7.01
N ALA A 19 -0.77 5.64 5.71
CA ALA A 19 -0.10 6.79 5.11
C ALA A 19 -0.95 8.07 5.26
N LEU A 20 -2.26 7.99 5.03
CA LEU A 20 -3.16 9.13 5.18
C LEU A 20 -3.29 9.58 6.64
N LEU A 21 -3.38 8.64 7.58
CA LEU A 21 -3.37 8.95 9.02
C LEU A 21 -2.07 9.66 9.42
N LEU A 22 -0.92 9.15 8.96
CA LEU A 22 0.37 9.79 9.23
C LEU A 22 0.48 11.16 8.56
N ALA A 23 -0.05 11.32 7.34
CA ALA A 23 -0.08 12.61 6.66
C ALA A 23 -0.88 13.66 7.44
N VAL A 24 -2.04 13.29 7.99
CA VAL A 24 -2.84 14.16 8.86
C VAL A 24 -2.05 14.57 10.10
N VAL A 25 -1.38 13.61 10.76
CA VAL A 25 -0.54 13.90 11.94
C VAL A 25 0.62 14.84 11.58
N LEU A 26 1.29 14.61 10.45
CA LEU A 26 2.41 15.44 9.99
C LEU A 26 1.97 16.84 9.53
N ALA A 27 0.71 17.00 9.09
CA ALA A 27 0.13 18.27 8.70
C ALA A 27 -0.32 19.13 9.89
N LEU A 28 -0.30 18.61 11.11
CA LEU A 28 -0.65 19.38 12.31
C LEU A 28 0.33 20.55 12.51
N PRO A 29 -0.17 21.73 12.93
CA PRO A 29 0.68 22.91 13.09
C PRO A 29 1.74 22.71 14.17
N GLY A 30 2.78 23.54 14.12
CA GLY A 30 3.88 23.52 15.10
C GLY A 30 3.44 23.75 16.55
N SER A 31 2.30 24.41 16.76
CA SER A 31 1.70 24.64 18.07
C SER A 31 1.17 23.38 18.75
N VAL A 32 0.92 22.30 18.00
CA VAL A 32 0.50 21.03 18.60
C VAL A 32 1.72 20.33 19.21
N PRO A 33 1.70 19.97 20.50
CA PRO A 33 2.81 19.27 21.13
C PRO A 33 2.88 17.83 20.59
N LEU A 34 3.79 17.59 19.65
CA LEU A 34 4.12 16.26 19.14
C LEU A 34 5.58 15.94 19.49
N PRO A 35 5.90 14.68 19.82
CA PRO A 35 7.28 14.25 19.98
C PRO A 35 8.12 14.57 18.73
N ALA A 36 9.36 15.01 18.92
CA ALA A 36 10.24 15.40 17.80
C ALA A 36 10.41 14.29 16.76
N PHE A 37 10.49 13.02 17.19
CA PHE A 37 10.63 11.89 16.28
C PHE A 37 9.43 11.74 15.34
N VAL A 38 8.21 12.09 15.78
CA VAL A 38 6.99 12.01 14.95
C VAL A 38 7.09 12.99 13.78
N ARG A 39 7.60 14.20 14.03
CA ARG A 39 7.80 15.22 12.99
C ARG A 39 8.86 14.83 11.95
N LEU A 40 9.72 13.86 12.28
CA LEU A 40 10.75 13.32 11.39
C LEU A 40 10.25 12.11 10.56
N LEU A 41 8.99 11.69 10.70
CA LEU A 41 8.45 10.51 10.00
C LEU A 41 8.07 10.75 8.53
N ASN A 42 8.48 11.85 7.91
CA ASN A 42 8.29 12.07 6.48
C ASN A 42 8.80 10.91 5.60
N PRO A 43 10.00 10.34 5.83
CA PRO A 43 10.45 9.17 5.08
C PRO A 43 9.53 7.96 5.27
N ALA A 44 9.01 7.75 6.48
CA ALA A 44 8.07 6.67 6.74
C ALA A 44 6.75 6.89 5.99
N PHE A 45 6.22 8.11 5.97
CA PHE A 45 5.07 8.48 5.13
C PHE A 45 5.30 8.13 3.66
N PHE A 46 6.45 8.52 3.10
CA PHE A 46 6.79 8.20 1.71
C PHE A 46 6.84 6.69 1.45
N HIS A 47 7.39 5.89 2.37
CA HIS A 47 7.44 4.43 2.21
C HIS A 47 6.06 3.78 2.35
N LEU A 48 5.23 4.24 3.29
CA LEU A 48 3.85 3.76 3.42
C LEU A 48 3.05 4.07 2.15
N PHE A 49 3.19 5.27 1.59
CA PHE A 49 2.45 5.69 0.42
C PHE A 49 2.97 5.05 -0.88
N LEU A 50 4.26 5.16 -1.17
CA LEU A 50 4.81 4.70 -2.44
C LEU A 50 4.96 3.17 -2.46
N VAL A 51 5.71 2.62 -1.50
CA VAL A 51 6.01 1.18 -1.48
C VAL A 51 4.83 0.39 -0.92
N GLY A 52 4.22 0.87 0.16
CA GLY A 52 3.11 0.21 0.82
C GLY A 52 1.83 0.22 -0.02
N TRP A 53 1.43 1.38 -0.53
CA TRP A 53 0.20 1.53 -1.32
C TRP A 53 0.43 1.34 -2.83
N VAL A 54 1.19 2.23 -3.48
CA VAL A 54 1.26 2.26 -4.95
C VAL A 54 1.86 0.97 -5.51
N THR A 55 3.05 0.58 -5.06
CA THR A 55 3.75 -0.62 -5.57
C THR A 55 2.94 -1.90 -5.31
N GLN A 56 2.38 -2.07 -4.12
CA GLN A 56 1.58 -3.25 -3.81
C GLN A 56 0.28 -3.30 -4.62
N MET A 57 -0.36 -2.16 -4.87
CA MET A 57 -1.54 -2.11 -5.75
C MET A 57 -1.17 -2.55 -7.17
N ILE A 58 -0.06 -2.03 -7.71
CA ILE A 58 0.45 -2.42 -9.04
C ILE A 58 0.69 -3.93 -9.09
N PHE A 59 1.41 -4.52 -8.13
CA PHE A 59 1.66 -5.96 -8.13
C PHE A 59 0.40 -6.80 -7.95
N GLY A 60 -0.52 -6.39 -7.07
CA GLY A 60 -1.81 -7.07 -6.90
C GLY A 60 -2.58 -7.15 -8.22
N VAL A 61 -2.61 -6.06 -8.96
CA VAL A 61 -3.24 -5.97 -10.30
C VAL A 61 -2.46 -6.80 -11.33
N ILE A 62 -1.13 -6.73 -11.36
CA ILE A 62 -0.29 -7.53 -12.28
C ILE A 62 -0.54 -9.03 -12.08
N TYR A 63 -0.57 -9.52 -10.84
CA TYR A 63 -0.87 -10.92 -10.55
C TYR A 63 -2.29 -11.35 -10.95
N TRP A 64 -3.20 -10.39 -11.09
CA TRP A 64 -4.55 -10.66 -11.56
C TRP A 64 -4.66 -10.63 -13.09
N MET A 65 -3.92 -9.71 -13.72
CA MET A 65 -3.89 -9.51 -15.18
C MET A 65 -3.01 -10.54 -15.89
N PHE A 66 -1.94 -11.03 -15.27
CA PHE A 66 -0.93 -11.86 -15.91
C PHE A 66 -0.46 -13.07 -15.06
N PRO A 67 -0.03 -14.18 -15.68
CA PRO A 67 -0.25 -14.56 -17.09
C PRO A 67 -1.55 -15.36 -17.26
N ILE A 68 -2.19 -15.22 -18.42
CA ILE A 68 -3.32 -16.07 -18.82
C ILE A 68 -2.76 -17.42 -19.24
N VAL A 69 -2.83 -18.42 -18.37
CA VAL A 69 -2.16 -19.73 -18.57
C VAL A 69 -2.80 -20.51 -19.73
N SER A 70 -4.13 -20.51 -19.85
CA SER A 70 -4.85 -21.06 -21.01
C SER A 70 -6.30 -20.54 -21.05
N ARG A 71 -7.02 -20.72 -22.17
CA ARG A 71 -8.45 -20.39 -22.24
C ARG A 71 -9.31 -21.20 -21.24
N ALA A 72 -8.93 -22.45 -20.96
CA ALA A 72 -9.64 -23.33 -20.02
C ALA A 72 -9.29 -23.04 -18.54
N ARG A 73 -8.10 -22.49 -18.27
CA ARG A 73 -7.65 -22.03 -16.95
C ARG A 73 -6.97 -20.66 -17.11
N PRO A 74 -7.76 -19.56 -17.13
CA PRO A 74 -7.22 -18.22 -17.39
C PRO A 74 -6.29 -17.72 -16.28
N ARG A 75 -6.34 -18.32 -15.10
CA ARG A 75 -5.57 -17.90 -13.93
C ARG A 75 -5.07 -19.16 -13.23
N GLY A 76 -3.76 -19.40 -13.27
CA GLY A 76 -3.13 -20.48 -12.52
C GLY A 76 -2.86 -20.01 -11.08
N SER A 77 -3.47 -20.67 -10.11
CA SER A 77 -2.89 -20.74 -8.77
C SER A 77 -2.09 -22.04 -8.72
N VAL A 78 -0.77 -21.94 -8.66
CA VAL A 78 -0.03 -22.91 -7.84
C VAL A 78 -0.45 -22.71 -6.39
#